data_AF-A0A2V7ZAS8-F1
#
_entry.id   AF-A0A2V7ZAS8-F1
#
_cell.length_a   1.000
_cell.length_b   1.000
_cell.length_c   1.000
_cell.angle_alpha   90.00
_cell.angle_beta   90.00
_cell.angle_gamma   90.00
#
_symmetry.space_group_name_H-M   'P 1'
#
loop_
_entity.id
_entity.type
_entity.pdbx_description
1 polymer ?
#
loop_
_entity_poly.entity_id
_entity_poly.type
_entity_poly.pdbx_seq_one_letter_code
_entity_poly.pdbx_strand_id
1 'polypeptide(L)'
;MGEHYSPEEIEEGLSGRLDVERSKEIVRHLLQGCPQCQASAQQRRYALVTAAGSPLPPDLSAACNTVLDRAEDFARRAAILPREERPRFRRALSLLETGGGVVALAHEGDLEVEGLGVYEALLARSWALRYENPREMCHLAKVAVEVAHRLDSGKYAAWRRADHAARAWGELANAFRVADRFRNAEQAFVQAYEFFHRGSQDRRLLMRLLDLEASLLGARRELGRALERLTTLSSMYRAAGEIHLAGRTLIT
;
A
#
# COMPACT_ATOMS: atom_id res chain seq x y z
N MET A 1 -27.24 13.05 23.85
CA MET A 1 -26.63 14.39 23.70
C MET A 1 -25.15 14.19 23.85
N GLY A 2 -24.43 14.10 22.74
CA GLY A 2 -22.99 13.85 22.75
C GLY A 2 -22.24 15.16 23.00
N GLU A 3 -21.21 15.13 23.83
CA GLU A 3 -20.29 16.25 23.98
C GLU A 3 -19.72 16.63 22.60
N HIS A 4 -19.80 17.92 22.27
CA HIS A 4 -19.22 18.49 21.07
C HIS A 4 -17.90 19.15 21.44
N TYR A 5 -16.87 18.98 20.62
CA TYR A 5 -15.61 19.68 20.80
C TYR A 5 -15.73 21.14 20.41
N SER A 6 -15.08 22.02 21.17
CA SER A 6 -14.99 23.42 20.81
C SER A 6 -14.23 23.60 19.48
N PRO A 7 -14.52 24.67 18.73
CA PRO A 7 -13.79 24.97 17.50
C PRO A 7 -12.26 25.08 17.69
N GLU A 8 -11.82 25.58 18.84
CA GLU A 8 -10.41 25.69 19.24
C GLU A 8 -9.79 24.31 19.49
N GLU A 9 -10.46 23.43 20.24
CA GLU A 9 -10.00 22.05 20.44
C GLU A 9 -9.91 21.27 19.11
N ILE A 10 -10.85 21.49 18.20
CA ILE A 10 -10.79 20.89 16.85
C ILE A 10 -9.56 21.38 16.10
N GLU A 11 -9.25 22.68 16.14
CA GLU A 11 -8.07 23.22 15.48
C GLU A 11 -6.77 22.71 16.11
N GLU A 12 -6.66 22.72 17.44
CA GLU A 12 -5.49 22.21 18.17
C GLU A 12 -5.30 20.70 17.95
N GLY A 13 -6.39 19.95 17.92
CA GLY A 13 -6.38 18.51 17.64
C GLY A 13 -5.95 18.17 16.22
N LEU A 14 -6.40 18.94 15.22
CA LEU A 14 -6.03 18.77 13.80
C LEU A 14 -4.63 19.30 13.48
N SER A 15 -4.13 20.28 14.23
CA SER A 15 -2.77 20.83 14.07
C SER A 15 -1.71 20.07 14.89
N GLY A 16 -2.09 19.03 15.61
CA GLY A 16 -1.18 18.21 16.42
C GLY A 16 -0.64 18.94 17.66
N ARG A 17 -1.34 19.97 18.14
CA ARG A 17 -0.98 20.74 19.34
C ARG A 17 -1.57 20.15 20.63
N LEU A 18 -2.49 19.18 20.52
CA LEU A 18 -2.96 18.37 21.62
C LEU A 18 -2.13 17.09 21.77
N ASP A 19 -2.26 16.42 22.91
CA ASP A 19 -1.69 15.09 23.08
C ASP A 19 -2.33 14.07 22.14
N VAL A 20 -1.59 12.98 21.89
CA VAL A 20 -1.94 11.96 20.89
C VAL A 20 -3.29 11.30 21.17
N GLU A 21 -3.64 11.04 22.43
CA GLU A 21 -4.91 10.39 22.77
C GLU A 21 -6.07 11.34 22.56
N ARG A 22 -5.94 12.60 22.97
CA ARG A 22 -6.96 13.63 22.75
C ARG A 22 -7.19 13.93 21.26
N SER A 23 -6.12 14.02 20.47
CA SER A 23 -6.24 14.16 19.01
C SER A 23 -6.96 12.96 18.37
N LYS A 24 -6.70 11.72 18.81
CA LYS A 24 -7.39 10.53 18.32
C LYS A 24 -8.89 10.55 18.63
N GLU A 25 -9.28 11.02 19.81
CA GLU A 25 -10.70 11.16 20.19
C GLU A 25 -11.44 12.12 19.27
N ILE A 26 -10.85 13.28 19.00
CA ILE A 26 -11.41 14.31 18.11
C ILE A 26 -11.52 13.77 16.68
N VAL A 27 -10.47 13.12 16.15
CA VAL A 27 -10.51 12.51 14.81
C VAL A 27 -11.58 11.43 14.73
N ARG A 28 -11.69 10.58 15.75
CA ARG A 28 -12.72 9.53 15.81
C ARG A 28 -14.12 10.13 15.80
N HIS A 29 -14.35 11.20 16.55
CA HIS A 29 -15.63 11.91 16.60
C HIS A 29 -16.01 12.52 15.24
N LEU A 30 -15.03 13.12 14.52
CA LEU A 30 -15.26 13.64 13.17
C LEU A 30 -15.57 12.53 12.16
N LEU A 31 -14.88 11.40 12.25
CA LEU A 31 -15.12 10.22 11.41
C LEU A 31 -16.46 9.53 11.69
N GLN A 32 -17.01 9.70 12.90
CA GLN A 32 -18.35 9.22 13.26
C GLN A 32 -19.49 10.06 12.66
N GLY A 33 -19.18 11.18 12.01
CA GLY A 33 -20.17 11.93 11.23
C GLY A 33 -20.90 13.05 11.98
N CYS A 34 -20.34 13.59 13.07
CA CYS A 34 -20.98 14.70 13.79
C CYS A 34 -21.07 15.97 12.90
N PRO A 35 -22.27 16.42 12.50
CA PRO A 35 -22.39 17.52 11.52
C PRO A 35 -21.82 18.85 12.03
N GLN A 36 -21.97 19.14 13.32
CA GLN A 36 -21.50 20.39 13.94
C GLN A 36 -19.97 20.46 14.00
N CYS A 37 -19.33 19.38 14.44
CA CYS A 37 -17.88 19.31 14.51
C CYS A 37 -17.27 19.21 13.09
N GLN A 38 -17.93 18.53 12.14
CA GLN A 38 -17.50 18.51 10.74
C GLN A 38 -17.59 19.89 10.08
N ALA A 39 -18.67 20.64 10.28
CA ALA A 39 -18.80 22.00 9.77
C ALA A 39 -17.70 22.92 10.34
N SER A 40 -17.44 22.83 11.65
CA SER A 40 -16.37 23.58 12.31
C SER A 40 -14.98 23.21 11.76
N ALA A 41 -14.71 21.91 11.59
CA ALA A 41 -13.47 21.42 11.00
C ALA A 41 -13.31 21.88 9.55
N GLN A 42 -14.37 21.84 8.74
CA GLN A 42 -14.34 22.23 7.33
C GLN A 42 -14.07 23.73 7.15
N GLN A 43 -14.69 24.57 7.98
CA GLN A 43 -14.46 26.01 7.97
C GLN A 43 -13.01 26.37 8.32
N ARG A 44 -12.41 25.67 9.29
CA ARG A 44 -11.02 25.88 9.70
C ARG A 44 -9.99 25.16 8.85
N ARG A 45 -10.37 24.13 8.09
CA ARG A 45 -9.50 23.48 7.09
C ARG A 45 -8.97 24.47 6.07
N TYR A 46 -9.80 25.43 5.67
CA TYR A 46 -9.39 26.50 4.76
C TYR A 46 -8.33 27.42 5.41
N ALA A 47 -8.49 27.75 6.69
CA ALA A 47 -7.55 28.57 7.46
C ALA A 47 -6.23 27.85 7.72
N LEU A 48 -6.23 26.54 8.04
CA LEU A 48 -5.01 25.76 8.25
C LEU A 48 -4.22 25.57 6.94
N VAL A 49 -4.91 25.34 5.81
CA VAL A 49 -4.27 25.20 4.49
C VAL A 49 -3.71 26.54 3.98
N THR A 50 -4.35 27.67 4.32
CA THR A 50 -3.87 29.01 3.92
C THR A 50 -2.83 29.59 4.89
N ALA A 51 -2.90 29.28 6.18
CA ALA A 51 -1.91 29.69 7.19
C ALA A 51 -0.60 28.87 7.11
N ALA A 52 -0.63 27.66 6.56
CA ALA A 52 0.55 26.87 6.21
C ALA A 52 1.29 27.40 4.96
N GLY A 53 1.26 28.72 4.74
CA GLY A 53 1.75 29.41 3.54
C GLY A 53 3.26 29.35 3.29
N SER A 54 4.01 28.58 4.07
CA SER A 54 5.38 28.19 3.71
C SER A 54 5.34 26.74 3.24
N PRO A 55 5.71 26.46 1.98
CA PRO A 55 5.97 25.08 1.55
C PRO A 55 6.91 24.44 2.58
N LEU A 56 6.56 23.24 3.03
CA LEU A 56 7.51 22.43 3.79
C LEU A 56 8.82 22.39 2.98
N PRO A 57 9.99 22.52 3.65
CA PRO A 57 11.26 22.21 3.01
C PRO A 57 11.15 20.91 2.20
N PRO A 58 11.70 20.83 0.96
CA PRO A 58 11.44 19.71 0.06
C PRO A 58 11.74 18.32 0.65
N ASP A 59 12.75 18.25 1.53
CA ASP A 59 13.12 17.08 2.32
C ASP A 59 12.04 16.67 3.33
N LEU A 60 11.48 17.63 4.07
CA LEU A 60 10.37 17.40 5.00
C LEU A 60 9.08 17.04 4.27
N SER A 61 8.79 17.67 3.12
CA SER A 61 7.65 17.32 2.28
C SER A 61 7.74 15.87 1.75
N ALA A 62 8.91 15.48 1.24
CA ALA A 62 9.16 14.12 0.76
C ALA A 62 9.07 13.07 1.89
N ALA A 63 9.61 13.39 3.08
CA ALA A 63 9.51 12.54 4.26
C ALA A 63 8.04 12.39 4.72
N CYS A 64 7.28 13.48 4.81
CA CYS A 64 5.86 13.46 5.16
C CYS A 64 5.03 12.63 4.17
N ASN A 65 5.22 12.84 2.86
CA ASN A 65 4.52 12.05 1.85
C ASN A 65 4.84 10.56 1.97
N THR A 66 6.11 10.23 2.23
CA THR A 66 6.53 8.83 2.44
C THR A 66 5.84 8.20 3.65
N VAL A 67 5.70 8.92 4.76
CA VAL A 67 5.00 8.44 5.96
C VAL A 67 3.50 8.26 5.70
N LEU A 68 2.87 9.21 5.02
CA LEU A 68 1.45 9.15 4.65
C LEU A 68 1.16 7.97 3.70
N ASP A 69 1.99 7.78 2.68
CA ASP A 69 1.88 6.66 1.73
C ASP A 69 1.97 5.31 2.47
N ARG A 70 2.90 5.18 3.43
CA ARG A 70 3.04 3.96 4.25
C ARG A 70 1.80 3.73 5.11
N ALA A 71 1.29 4.77 5.78
CA ALA A 71 0.11 4.67 6.62
C ALA A 71 -1.15 4.30 5.83
N GLU A 72 -1.31 4.88 4.64
CA GLU A 72 -2.45 4.61 3.76
C GLU A 72 -2.38 3.19 3.16
N ASP A 73 -1.20 2.73 2.72
CA ASP A 73 -1.00 1.34 2.27
C ASP A 73 -1.26 0.34 3.40
N PHE A 74 -0.76 0.61 4.62
CA PHE A 74 -1.05 -0.19 5.79
C PHE A 74 -2.55 -0.28 6.07
N ALA A 75 -3.26 0.86 6.10
CA ALA A 75 -4.68 0.91 6.39
C ALA A 75 -5.50 0.13 5.35
N ARG A 76 -5.17 0.28 4.06
CA ARG A 76 -5.81 -0.48 2.98
C ARG A 76 -5.60 -1.99 3.14
N ARG A 77 -4.37 -2.43 3.38
CA ARG A 77 -4.04 -3.86 3.56
C ARG A 77 -4.72 -4.44 4.79
N ALA A 78 -4.71 -3.73 5.91
CA ALA A 78 -5.38 -4.16 7.12
C ALA A 78 -6.91 -4.24 6.95
N ALA A 79 -7.50 -3.37 6.12
CA ALA A 79 -8.94 -3.35 5.88
C ALA A 79 -9.42 -4.56 5.07
N ILE A 80 -8.66 -4.99 4.06
CA ILE A 80 -9.02 -6.15 3.21
C ILE A 80 -8.77 -7.50 3.88
N LEU A 81 -7.93 -7.53 4.93
CA LEU A 81 -7.64 -8.76 5.66
C LEU A 81 -8.83 -9.22 6.51
N PRO A 82 -9.12 -10.54 6.53
CA PRO A 82 -10.01 -11.15 7.51
C PRO A 82 -9.60 -10.75 8.93
N ARG A 83 -10.58 -10.60 9.83
CA ARG A 83 -10.34 -10.05 11.18
C ARG A 83 -9.31 -10.87 11.95
N GLU A 84 -9.31 -12.18 11.76
CA GLU A 84 -8.40 -13.15 12.36
C GLU A 84 -6.94 -13.02 11.88
N GLU A 85 -6.70 -12.50 10.67
CA GLU A 85 -5.35 -12.33 10.11
C GLU A 85 -4.72 -10.98 10.50
N ARG A 86 -5.53 -10.00 10.95
CA ARG A 86 -5.05 -8.65 11.27
C ARG A 86 -4.00 -8.60 12.39
N PRO A 87 -4.14 -9.33 13.52
CA PRO A 87 -3.10 -9.36 14.55
C PRO A 87 -1.79 -9.96 14.01
N ARG A 88 -1.88 -11.02 13.20
CA ARG A 88 -0.71 -11.67 12.59
C ARG A 88 0.01 -10.72 11.63
N PHE A 89 -0.73 -9.99 10.78
CA PHE A 89 -0.19 -8.94 9.92
C PHE A 89 0.55 -7.85 10.70
N ARG A 90 -0.07 -7.29 11.76
CA ARG A 90 0.55 -6.23 12.57
C ARG A 90 1.84 -6.71 13.24
N ARG A 91 1.81 -7.91 13.85
CA ARG A 91 2.99 -8.50 14.51
C ARG A 91 4.10 -8.76 13.51
N ALA A 92 3.79 -9.40 12.39
CA ALA A 92 4.77 -9.69 11.34
C ALA A 92 5.40 -8.40 10.78
N LEU A 93 4.59 -7.37 10.49
CA LEU A 93 5.11 -6.11 9.96
C LEU A 93 6.02 -5.42 10.98
N SER A 94 5.62 -5.36 12.25
CA SER A 94 6.44 -4.77 13.31
C SER A 94 7.80 -5.46 13.46
N LEU A 95 7.85 -6.79 13.37
CA LEU A 95 9.10 -7.55 13.40
C LEU A 95 9.96 -7.33 12.14
N LEU A 96 9.34 -7.21 10.97
CA LEU A 96 10.06 -6.91 9.74
C LEU A 96 10.66 -5.49 9.72
N GLU A 97 10.07 -4.57 10.49
CA GLU A 97 10.54 -3.18 10.62
C GLU A 97 11.77 -3.04 11.53
N THR A 98 12.04 -3.97 12.45
CA THR A 98 13.23 -3.94 13.33
C THR A 98 14.54 -4.23 12.58
N GLY A 99 14.46 -4.70 11.33
CA GLY A 99 15.62 -4.83 10.43
C GLY A 99 16.20 -6.25 10.32
N GLY A 100 15.70 -7.23 11.08
CA GLY A 100 16.14 -8.62 10.99
C GLY A 100 15.57 -9.42 9.79
N GLY A 101 14.81 -8.76 8.90
CA GLY A 101 14.22 -9.38 7.71
C GLY A 101 13.33 -10.58 8.07
N VAL A 102 13.27 -11.58 7.18
CA VAL A 102 12.44 -12.79 7.40
C VAL A 102 12.88 -13.58 8.62
N VAL A 103 14.17 -13.52 8.99
CA VAL A 103 14.74 -14.23 10.15
C VAL A 103 14.11 -13.72 11.46
N ALA A 104 13.80 -12.42 11.55
CA ALA A 104 13.14 -11.85 12.72
C ALA A 104 11.74 -12.45 12.98
N LEU A 105 11.03 -12.89 11.93
CA LEU A 105 9.72 -13.53 12.10
C LEU A 105 9.84 -14.82 12.91
N ALA A 106 10.80 -15.68 12.57
CA ALA A 106 10.99 -16.96 13.22
C ALA A 106 11.72 -16.85 14.57
N HIS A 107 12.81 -16.09 14.63
CA HIS A 107 13.69 -16.08 15.82
C HIS A 107 13.26 -15.13 16.92
N GLU A 108 12.80 -13.93 16.56
CA GLU A 108 12.36 -12.93 17.55
C GLU A 108 10.85 -13.03 17.79
N GLY A 109 10.11 -13.37 16.74
CA GLY A 109 8.65 -13.37 16.74
C GLY A 109 8.00 -14.68 17.16
N ASP A 110 8.72 -15.80 17.15
CA ASP A 110 8.15 -17.16 17.20
C ASP A 110 6.94 -17.29 16.25
N LEU A 111 7.08 -16.71 15.05
CA LEU A 111 6.02 -16.59 14.07
C LEU A 111 6.36 -17.42 12.84
N GLU A 112 5.53 -18.41 12.53
CA GLU A 112 5.70 -19.18 11.31
C GLU A 112 5.53 -18.29 10.09
N VAL A 113 6.40 -18.48 9.10
CA VAL A 113 6.41 -17.72 7.84
C VAL A 113 5.36 -18.30 6.89
N GLU A 114 4.10 -18.13 7.28
CA GLU A 114 2.91 -18.62 6.59
C GLU A 114 1.66 -17.79 6.92
N GLY A 115 0.58 -18.05 6.17
CA GLY A 115 -0.71 -17.39 6.37
C GLY A 115 -0.81 -16.02 5.70
N LEU A 116 -2.05 -15.55 5.56
CA LEU A 116 -2.36 -14.35 4.77
C LEU A 116 -1.86 -13.07 5.46
N GLY A 117 -1.87 -13.02 6.80
CA GLY A 117 -1.32 -11.89 7.56
C GLY A 117 0.18 -11.69 7.33
N VAL A 118 0.97 -12.78 7.34
CA VAL A 118 2.43 -12.70 7.08
C VAL A 118 2.69 -12.35 5.61
N TYR A 119 1.94 -12.96 4.69
CA TYR A 119 2.00 -12.63 3.27
C TYR A 119 1.82 -11.12 3.01
N GLU A 120 0.79 -10.48 3.58
CA GLU A 120 0.58 -9.04 3.39
C GLU A 120 1.68 -8.21 4.06
N ALA A 121 2.21 -8.63 5.21
CA ALA A 121 3.30 -7.93 5.90
C ALA A 121 4.60 -7.95 5.10
N LEU A 122 4.94 -9.09 4.48
CA LEU A 122 6.09 -9.23 3.60
C LEU A 122 5.98 -8.29 2.39
N LEU A 123 4.81 -8.23 1.74
CA LEU A 123 4.59 -7.33 0.60
C LEU A 123 4.63 -5.85 1.00
N ALA A 124 4.04 -5.50 2.15
CA ALA A 124 4.07 -4.14 2.66
C ALA A 124 5.51 -3.69 2.96
N ARG A 125 6.28 -4.53 3.67
CA ARG A 125 7.69 -4.22 3.97
C ARG A 125 8.55 -4.19 2.72
N SER A 126 8.36 -5.12 1.79
CA SER A 126 9.05 -5.14 0.49
C SER A 126 8.88 -3.81 -0.22
N TRP A 127 7.63 -3.33 -0.37
CA TRP A 127 7.35 -2.04 -1.00
C TRP A 127 7.99 -0.85 -0.27
N ALA A 128 7.97 -0.85 1.07
CA ALA A 128 8.58 0.22 1.87
C ALA A 128 10.09 0.36 1.64
N LEU A 129 10.79 -0.74 1.37
CA LEU A 129 12.24 -0.78 1.18
C LEU A 129 12.71 -0.40 -0.23
N ARG A 130 11.80 -0.06 -1.16
CA ARG A 130 12.12 0.14 -2.58
C ARG A 130 13.22 1.18 -2.87
N TYR A 131 13.40 2.18 -2.01
CA TYR A 131 14.46 3.19 -2.19
C TYR A 131 15.61 3.04 -1.21
N GLU A 132 15.46 2.18 -0.19
CA GLU A 132 16.41 2.04 0.92
C GLU A 132 17.27 0.79 0.75
N ASN A 133 16.66 -0.35 0.41
CA ASN A 133 17.33 -1.63 0.28
C ASN A 133 16.67 -2.53 -0.79
N PRO A 134 16.98 -2.33 -2.09
CA PRO A 134 16.43 -3.14 -3.19
C PRO A 134 16.72 -4.65 -3.07
N ARG A 135 17.84 -5.02 -2.42
CA ARG A 135 18.20 -6.42 -2.20
C ARG A 135 17.22 -7.10 -1.24
N GLU A 136 16.93 -6.44 -0.11
CA GLU A 136 15.98 -6.95 0.87
C GLU A 136 14.54 -6.91 0.34
N MET A 137 14.18 -5.86 -0.42
CA MET A 137 12.90 -5.81 -1.15
C MET A 137 12.68 -7.07 -2.01
N CYS A 138 13.70 -7.47 -2.80
CA CYS A 138 13.66 -8.69 -3.59
C CYS A 138 13.52 -9.95 -2.73
N HIS A 139 14.24 -10.02 -1.60
CA HIS A 139 14.18 -11.18 -0.71
C HIS A 139 12.77 -11.35 -0.11
N LEU A 140 12.21 -10.29 0.44
CA LEU A 140 10.86 -10.29 1.03
C LEU A 140 9.78 -10.63 0.00
N ALA A 141 9.87 -10.07 -1.22
CA ALA A 141 8.91 -10.37 -2.27
C ALA A 141 8.98 -11.85 -2.72
N LYS A 142 10.18 -12.44 -2.79
CA LYS A 142 10.35 -13.88 -3.06
C LYS A 142 9.70 -14.73 -1.96
N VAL A 143 9.93 -14.39 -0.69
CA VAL A 143 9.31 -15.13 0.42
C VAL A 143 7.79 -14.97 0.39
N ALA A 144 7.26 -13.80 0.01
CA ALA A 144 5.82 -13.63 -0.19
C ALA A 144 5.25 -14.54 -1.30
N VAL A 145 5.99 -14.77 -2.39
CA VAL A 145 5.62 -15.76 -3.44
C VAL A 145 5.54 -17.16 -2.84
N GLU A 146 6.54 -17.58 -2.05
CA GLU A 146 6.54 -18.89 -1.39
C GLU A 146 5.39 -19.05 -0.37
N VAL A 147 5.05 -17.98 0.36
CA VAL A 147 3.88 -17.99 1.25
C VAL A 147 2.59 -18.10 0.44
N ALA A 148 2.46 -17.36 -0.66
CA ALA A 148 1.27 -17.41 -1.52
C ALA A 148 1.01 -18.83 -2.07
N HIS A 149 2.07 -19.55 -2.46
CA HIS A 149 1.97 -20.94 -2.91
C HIS A 149 1.57 -21.92 -1.82
N ARG A 150 1.90 -21.63 -0.56
CA ARG A 150 1.61 -22.48 0.60
C ARG A 150 0.33 -22.10 1.34
N LEU A 151 -0.44 -21.13 0.85
CA LEU A 151 -1.75 -20.80 1.43
C LEU A 151 -2.64 -22.04 1.47
N ASP A 152 -3.24 -22.31 2.63
CA ASP A 152 -4.01 -23.51 2.89
C ASP A 152 -5.14 -23.71 1.87
N SER A 153 -5.12 -24.87 1.19
CA SER A 153 -6.12 -25.25 0.20
C SER A 153 -7.50 -25.57 0.79
N GLY A 154 -7.58 -25.92 2.07
CA GLY A 154 -8.83 -26.10 2.79
C GLY A 154 -9.50 -24.77 3.16
N LYS A 155 -8.70 -23.74 3.48
CA LYS A 155 -9.18 -22.39 3.84
C LYS A 155 -9.47 -21.50 2.62
N TYR A 156 -8.68 -21.61 1.54
CA TYR A 156 -8.78 -20.72 0.38
C TYR A 156 -9.07 -21.49 -0.90
N ALA A 157 -10.07 -21.03 -1.68
CA ALA A 157 -10.34 -21.58 -3.01
C ALA A 157 -9.14 -21.39 -3.97
N ALA A 158 -9.01 -22.29 -4.95
CA ALA A 158 -7.87 -22.30 -5.87
C ALA A 158 -7.69 -20.97 -6.63
N TRP A 159 -8.77 -20.36 -7.11
CA TRP A 159 -8.73 -19.06 -7.79
C TRP A 159 -8.20 -17.94 -6.88
N ARG A 160 -8.52 -17.97 -5.58
CA ARG A 160 -8.06 -16.96 -4.62
C ARG A 160 -6.58 -17.12 -4.32
N ARG A 161 -6.10 -18.36 -4.21
CA ARG A 161 -4.65 -18.63 -4.10
C ARG A 161 -3.90 -18.16 -5.35
N ALA A 162 -4.49 -18.36 -6.53
CA ALA A 162 -3.94 -17.85 -7.78
C ALA A 162 -3.91 -16.31 -7.81
N ASP A 163 -4.94 -15.60 -7.34
CA ASP A 163 -4.91 -14.13 -7.22
C ASP A 163 -3.80 -13.64 -6.29
N HIS A 164 -3.60 -14.31 -5.14
CA HIS A 164 -2.48 -14.00 -4.24
C HIS A 164 -1.13 -14.26 -4.90
N ALA A 165 -0.96 -15.40 -5.58
CA ALA A 165 0.28 -15.70 -6.31
C ALA A 165 0.54 -14.66 -7.42
N ALA A 166 -0.46 -14.29 -8.20
CA ALA A 166 -0.36 -13.27 -9.25
C ALA A 166 0.14 -11.93 -8.68
N ARG A 167 -0.44 -11.49 -7.56
CA ARG A 167 -0.01 -10.26 -6.88
C ARG A 167 1.42 -10.36 -6.36
N ALA A 168 1.78 -11.48 -5.73
CA ALA A 168 3.13 -11.70 -5.20
C ALA A 168 4.19 -11.65 -6.31
N TRP A 169 3.92 -12.32 -7.44
CA TRP A 169 4.78 -12.31 -8.61
C TRP A 169 4.90 -10.90 -9.24
N GLY A 170 3.81 -10.15 -9.31
CA GLY A 170 3.84 -8.75 -9.77
C GLY A 170 4.70 -7.84 -8.88
N GLU A 171 4.59 -7.98 -7.55
CA GLU A 171 5.43 -7.22 -6.62
C GLU A 171 6.90 -7.67 -6.67
N LEU A 172 7.18 -8.97 -6.88
CA LEU A 172 8.53 -9.48 -7.14
C LEU A 172 9.11 -8.94 -8.45
N ALA A 173 8.30 -8.82 -9.51
CA ALA A 173 8.72 -8.20 -10.76
C ALA A 173 9.12 -6.74 -10.54
N ASN A 174 8.33 -5.98 -9.76
CA ASN A 174 8.67 -4.62 -9.38
C ASN A 174 9.95 -4.57 -8.52
N ALA A 175 10.13 -5.49 -7.57
CA ALA A 175 11.36 -5.58 -6.79
C ALA A 175 12.60 -5.81 -7.69
N PHE A 176 12.49 -6.70 -8.67
CA PHE A 176 13.55 -6.92 -9.64
C PHE A 176 13.83 -5.69 -10.50
N ARG A 177 12.78 -4.98 -10.95
CA ARG A 177 12.93 -3.71 -11.68
C ARG A 177 13.72 -2.68 -10.86
N VAL A 178 13.33 -2.48 -9.59
CA VAL A 178 13.99 -1.54 -8.68
C VAL A 178 15.46 -1.92 -8.42
N ALA A 179 15.78 -3.20 -8.47
CA ALA A 179 17.16 -3.70 -8.35
C ALA A 179 17.91 -3.82 -9.70
N ASP A 180 17.41 -3.20 -10.77
CA ASP A 180 17.96 -3.25 -12.14
C ASP A 180 18.12 -4.67 -12.74
N ARG A 181 17.32 -5.63 -12.27
CA ARG A 181 17.30 -7.03 -12.73
C ARG A 181 16.20 -7.26 -13.76
N PHE A 182 16.23 -6.52 -14.87
CA PHE A 182 15.09 -6.44 -15.81
C PHE A 182 14.66 -7.79 -16.41
N ARG A 183 15.59 -8.68 -16.75
CA ARG A 183 15.22 -10.03 -17.25
C ARG A 183 14.42 -10.84 -16.24
N ASN A 184 14.79 -10.76 -14.96
CA ASN A 184 14.06 -11.44 -13.90
C ASN A 184 12.70 -10.78 -13.66
N ALA A 185 12.60 -9.46 -13.84
CA ALA A 185 11.33 -8.74 -13.76
C ALA A 185 10.36 -9.21 -14.86
N GLU A 186 10.83 -9.34 -16.10
CA GLU A 186 10.01 -9.87 -17.20
C GLU A 186 9.51 -11.29 -16.93
N GLN A 187 10.40 -12.18 -16.47
CA GLN A 187 10.02 -13.55 -16.10
C GLN A 187 8.98 -13.59 -14.96
N ALA A 188 9.15 -12.73 -13.95
CA ALA A 188 8.18 -12.62 -12.87
C ALA A 188 6.82 -12.10 -13.35
N PHE A 189 6.77 -11.18 -14.33
CA PHE A 189 5.51 -10.76 -14.95
C PHE A 189 4.83 -11.89 -15.72
N VAL A 190 5.58 -12.73 -16.46
CA VAL A 190 5.01 -13.91 -17.12
C VAL A 190 4.27 -14.79 -16.10
N GLN A 191 4.91 -15.07 -14.97
CA GLN A 191 4.29 -15.83 -13.88
C GLN A 191 3.08 -15.10 -13.28
N ALA A 192 3.18 -13.78 -13.06
CA ALA A 192 2.07 -12.98 -12.55
C ALA A 192 0.82 -13.08 -13.43
N TYR A 193 0.98 -12.93 -14.75
CA TYR A 193 -0.13 -13.04 -15.70
C TYR A 193 -0.66 -14.48 -15.84
N GLU A 194 0.19 -15.49 -15.80
CA GLU A 194 -0.24 -16.90 -15.77
C GLU A 194 -1.16 -17.18 -14.57
N PHE A 195 -0.77 -16.73 -13.37
CA PHE A 195 -1.62 -16.87 -12.18
C PHE A 195 -2.87 -15.99 -12.23
N PHE A 196 -2.78 -14.78 -12.77
CA PHE A 196 -3.94 -13.90 -12.96
C PHE A 196 -5.02 -14.59 -13.82
N HIS A 197 -4.62 -15.24 -14.91
CA HIS A 197 -5.55 -15.96 -15.78
C HIS A 197 -6.20 -17.19 -15.11
N ARG A 198 -5.52 -17.82 -14.16
CA ARG A 198 -6.05 -18.93 -13.34
C ARG A 198 -6.87 -18.44 -12.13
N GLY A 199 -6.79 -17.16 -11.82
CA GLY A 199 -7.46 -16.52 -10.68
C GLY A 199 -8.88 -16.05 -11.01
N SER A 200 -9.35 -15.07 -10.24
CA SER A 200 -10.65 -14.42 -10.49
C SER A 200 -10.64 -13.47 -11.69
N GLN A 201 -9.45 -13.12 -12.18
CA GLN A 201 -9.24 -12.05 -13.14
C GLN A 201 -9.77 -10.70 -12.66
N ASP A 202 -9.66 -10.45 -11.34
CA ASP A 202 -10.09 -9.20 -10.73
C ASP A 202 -9.47 -7.98 -11.42
N ARG A 203 -10.34 -7.01 -11.73
CA ARG A 203 -9.96 -5.83 -12.50
C ARG A 203 -8.93 -4.96 -11.75
N ARG A 204 -8.98 -4.88 -10.42
CA ARG A 204 -8.02 -4.09 -9.64
C ARG A 204 -6.65 -4.74 -9.63
N LEU A 205 -6.59 -6.06 -9.58
CA LEU A 205 -5.35 -6.81 -9.74
C LEU A 205 -4.74 -6.56 -11.12
N LEU A 206 -5.53 -6.62 -12.20
CA LEU A 206 -5.04 -6.29 -13.54
C LEU A 206 -4.49 -4.86 -13.64
N MET A 207 -5.23 -3.88 -13.11
CA MET A 207 -4.77 -2.48 -13.07
C MET A 207 -3.42 -2.34 -12.36
N ARG A 208 -3.24 -3.04 -11.22
CA ARG A 208 -1.96 -3.05 -10.51
C ARG A 208 -0.84 -3.70 -11.32
N LEU A 209 -1.10 -4.81 -12.01
CA LEU A 209 -0.09 -5.45 -12.85
C LEU A 209 0.33 -4.55 -14.02
N LEU A 210 -0.62 -3.88 -14.68
CA LEU A 210 -0.34 -2.94 -15.78
C LEU A 210 0.49 -1.74 -15.31
N ASP A 211 0.19 -1.20 -14.12
CA ASP A 211 0.94 -0.07 -13.51
C ASP A 211 2.42 -0.45 -13.26
N LEU A 212 2.65 -1.62 -12.68
CA LEU A 212 3.99 -2.13 -12.43
C LEU A 212 4.74 -2.48 -13.73
N GLU A 213 4.05 -3.07 -14.73
CA GLU A 213 4.65 -3.43 -16.01
C GLU A 213 5.02 -2.17 -16.81
N ALA A 214 4.17 -1.15 -16.83
CA ALA A 214 4.47 0.15 -17.43
C ALA A 214 5.74 0.76 -16.85
N SER A 215 5.91 0.67 -15.52
CA SER A 215 7.12 1.12 -14.83
C SER A 215 8.38 0.37 -15.29
N LEU A 216 8.28 -0.94 -15.53
CA LEU A 216 9.39 -1.75 -16.06
C LEU A 216 9.73 -1.34 -17.50
N LEU A 217 8.73 -1.17 -18.35
CA LEU A 217 8.91 -0.75 -19.74
C LEU A 217 9.56 0.64 -19.81
N GLY A 218 9.14 1.55 -18.93
CA GLY A 218 9.76 2.88 -18.77
C GLY A 218 11.25 2.77 -18.38
N ALA A 219 11.58 1.95 -17.38
CA ALA A 219 12.97 1.74 -16.96
C ALA A 219 13.86 1.17 -18.10
N ARG A 220 13.28 0.36 -18.99
CA ARG A 220 13.94 -0.18 -20.19
C ARG A 220 13.93 0.74 -21.40
N ARG A 221 13.35 1.94 -21.28
CA ARG A 221 13.15 2.89 -22.39
C ARG A 221 12.27 2.37 -23.53
N GLU A 222 11.40 1.41 -23.26
CA GLU A 222 10.40 0.89 -24.20
C GLU A 222 9.11 1.74 -24.14
N LEU A 223 9.25 3.05 -24.37
CA LEU A 223 8.23 4.06 -24.06
C LEU A 223 6.90 3.85 -24.80
N GLY A 224 6.94 3.36 -26.04
CA GLY A 224 5.71 3.08 -26.81
C GLY A 224 4.84 2.03 -26.12
N ARG A 225 5.45 0.92 -25.68
CA ARG A 225 4.74 -0.15 -24.96
C ARG A 225 4.30 0.30 -23.58
N ALA A 226 5.11 1.12 -22.89
CA ALA A 226 4.72 1.70 -21.60
C ALA A 226 3.45 2.56 -21.76
N LEU A 227 3.39 3.39 -22.80
CA LEU A 227 2.23 4.25 -23.08
C LEU A 227 0.97 3.44 -23.40
N GLU A 228 1.07 2.31 -24.11
CA GLU A 228 -0.07 1.42 -24.33
C GLU A 228 -0.65 0.90 -23.01
N ARG A 229 0.23 0.50 -22.07
CA ARG A 229 -0.18 0.03 -20.74
C ARG A 229 -0.83 1.13 -19.92
N LEU A 230 -0.22 2.32 -19.88
CA LEU A 230 -0.76 3.48 -19.15
C LEU A 230 -2.08 3.99 -19.77
N THR A 231 -2.23 3.95 -21.09
CA THR A 231 -3.50 4.31 -21.77
C THR A 231 -4.61 3.35 -21.40
N THR A 232 -4.32 2.05 -21.40
CA THR A 232 -5.24 1.00 -20.94
C THR A 232 -5.63 1.24 -19.48
N LEU A 233 -4.64 1.46 -18.62
CA LEU A 233 -4.85 1.70 -17.19
C LEU A 233 -5.69 2.96 -16.91
N SER A 234 -5.39 4.08 -17.58
CA SER A 234 -6.16 5.33 -17.49
C SER A 234 -7.63 5.11 -17.86
N SER A 235 -7.88 4.37 -18.94
CA SER A 235 -9.23 4.03 -19.38
C SER A 235 -9.95 3.17 -18.33
N MET A 236 -9.22 2.25 -17.69
CA MET A 236 -9.76 1.42 -16.62
C MET A 236 -10.14 2.22 -15.38
N TYR A 237 -9.30 3.18 -14.96
CA TYR A 237 -9.58 4.08 -13.84
C TYR A 237 -10.78 4.99 -14.09
N ARG A 238 -10.90 5.55 -15.30
CA ARG A 238 -12.08 6.37 -15.68
C ARG A 238 -13.37 5.58 -15.56
N ALA A 239 -13.39 4.35 -16.08
CA ALA A 239 -14.56 3.48 -15.99
C ALA A 239 -14.89 3.06 -14.53
N ALA A 240 -13.92 3.12 -13.61
CA ALA A 240 -14.14 2.86 -12.20
C ALA A 240 -14.53 4.12 -11.39
N GLY A 241 -14.63 5.29 -12.02
CA GLY A 241 -14.89 6.58 -11.36
C GLY A 241 -13.67 7.20 -10.67
N GLU A 242 -12.49 6.60 -10.82
CA GLU A 242 -11.24 7.00 -10.14
C GLU A 242 -10.48 8.06 -10.97
N ILE A 243 -11.10 9.23 -11.17
CA ILE A 243 -10.60 10.26 -12.10
C ILE A 243 -9.20 10.76 -11.71
N HIS A 244 -8.91 10.91 -10.42
CA HIS A 244 -7.60 11.34 -9.93
C HIS A 244 -6.50 10.34 -10.31
N LEU A 245 -6.77 9.03 -10.20
CA LEU A 245 -5.83 7.99 -10.57
C LEU A 245 -5.60 7.93 -12.09
N ALA A 246 -6.66 8.13 -12.88
CA ALA A 246 -6.55 8.26 -14.33
C ALA A 246 -5.69 9.45 -14.77
N GLY A 247 -5.80 10.59 -14.07
CA GLY A 247 -4.94 11.74 -14.30
C GLY A 247 -3.47 11.43 -13.97
N ARG A 248 -3.22 10.80 -12.82
CA ARG A 248 -1.86 10.45 -12.37
C ARG A 248 -1.12 9.56 -13.37
N THR A 249 -1.81 8.60 -13.98
CA THR A 249 -1.21 7.70 -14.98
C THR A 249 -0.72 8.37 -16.27
N LEU A 250 -1.09 9.63 -16.51
CA LEU A 250 -0.69 10.38 -17.71
C LEU A 250 0.48 11.35 -17.45
N ILE A 251 0.91 11.48 -16.20
CA ILE A 251 1.95 12.43 -15.76
C ILE A 251 3.18 11.69 -15.21
N THR A 252 3.13 10.35 -15.14
CA THR A 252 4.18 9.46 -14.62
C THR A 252 5.18 9.07 -15.70
#